data_AF-A0A3D9V322-F1
#
_entry.id   AF-A0A3D9V322-F1
#
_cell.length_a   1.000
_cell.length_b   1.000
_cell.length_c   1.000
_cell.angle_alpha   90.00
_cell.angle_beta   90.00
_cell.angle_gamma   90.00
#
_symmetry.space_group_name_H-M   'P 1'
#
loop_
_entity.id
_entity.type
_entity.pdbx_description
1 polymer ?
#
loop_
_entity_poly.entity_id
_entity_poly.type
_entity_poly.pdbx_seq_one_letter_code
_entity_poly.pdbx_strand_id
1 'polypeptide(L)'
;MNTMRQRTLAAAVVAVATLGLTGCQDSAPPVAKSTASSTSSTDGGSSSASSSTSSDTPSPTESSSSSSESSTSSSSSTGGAVTQSSQAGACNNTSSYFIVKGGNTKVAKYGATQSVQGDTGNATLDLTVSKGEAKDGGSDYPYDADTQALVFDVKFKRTSSDGFYVATPLAFSLVDESGRNCARASSGSNNVVLGKDMIDVESINDDKTEYGGKVVFVVPKNKDYSKYTFLWNGDYKGGTEAGYGWQG
;
A
#
# COMPACT_ATOMS: atom_id res chain seq x y z
N MET A 1 5.39 -57.23 -29.94
CA MET A 1 4.54 -57.50 -28.76
C MET A 1 4.36 -56.18 -28.02
N ASN A 2 3.45 -55.33 -28.51
CA ASN A 2 2.12 -55.03 -27.96
C ASN A 2 2.22 -54.49 -26.51
N THR A 3 1.78 -53.27 -26.20
CA THR A 3 0.37 -52.87 -26.34
C THR A 3 0.23 -51.34 -26.29
N MET A 4 -0.58 -50.78 -27.21
CA MET A 4 -1.06 -49.40 -27.21
C MET A 4 -1.93 -49.10 -25.98
N ARG A 5 -1.87 -47.88 -25.45
CA ARG A 5 -2.97 -47.29 -24.66
C ARG A 5 -3.40 -45.98 -25.30
N GLN A 6 -4.43 -46.08 -26.14
CA GLN A 6 -5.28 -44.95 -26.52
C GLN A 6 -5.93 -44.38 -25.25
N ARG A 7 -5.89 -43.05 -25.09
CA ARG A 7 -6.76 -42.33 -24.15
C ARG A 7 -7.75 -41.51 -24.96
N THR A 8 -9.00 -41.93 -24.85
CA THR A 8 -10.20 -41.36 -25.44
C THR A 8 -10.41 -39.94 -24.92
N LEU A 9 -10.53 -38.97 -25.83
CA LEU A 9 -11.01 -37.62 -25.55
C LEU A 9 -12.55 -37.66 -25.52
N ALA A 10 -13.13 -37.40 -24.35
CA ALA A 10 -14.56 -37.10 -24.24
C ALA A 10 -14.73 -35.58 -24.40
N ALA A 11 -15.32 -35.18 -25.53
CA ALA A 11 -15.76 -33.81 -25.76
C ALA A 11 -17.02 -33.55 -24.92
N ALA A 12 -16.95 -32.63 -23.97
CA ALA A 12 -18.13 -32.12 -23.27
C ALA A 12 -18.72 -30.97 -24.09
N VAL A 13 -19.89 -31.22 -24.68
CA VAL A 13 -20.75 -30.20 -25.30
C VAL A 13 -21.44 -29.43 -24.17
N VAL A 14 -21.10 -28.15 -23.99
CA VAL A 14 -21.85 -27.26 -23.10
C VAL A 14 -22.88 -26.52 -23.93
N ALA A 15 -24.15 -26.87 -23.72
CA ALA A 15 -25.30 -26.18 -24.30
C ALA A 15 -25.49 -24.82 -23.61
N VAL A 16 -25.60 -23.76 -24.41
CA VAL A 16 -25.94 -22.41 -23.96
C VAL A 16 -27.45 -22.35 -23.74
N ALA A 17 -27.89 -22.19 -22.50
CA ALA A 17 -29.27 -21.84 -22.17
C ALA A 17 -29.42 -20.32 -22.14
N THR A 18 -30.01 -19.77 -23.19
CA THR A 18 -30.51 -18.39 -23.24
C THR A 18 -31.79 -18.27 -22.40
N LEU A 19 -31.72 -17.58 -21.27
CA LEU A 19 -32.92 -17.11 -20.57
C LEU A 19 -33.25 -15.69 -21.05
N GLY A 20 -34.35 -15.58 -21.77
CA GLY A 20 -34.94 -14.31 -22.18
C GLY A 20 -35.60 -13.61 -20.99
N LEU A 21 -35.38 -12.30 -20.87
CA LEU A 21 -36.15 -11.41 -20.01
C LEU A 21 -36.98 -10.49 -20.90
N THR A 22 -38.21 -10.91 -21.16
CA THR A 22 -39.31 -10.03 -21.59
C THR A 22 -39.84 -9.30 -20.36
N GLY A 23 -39.91 -7.98 -20.42
CA GLY A 23 -40.41 -7.14 -19.34
C GLY A 23 -41.93 -7.18 -19.13
N CYS A 24 -42.38 -6.62 -18.02
CA CYS A 24 -43.45 -5.62 -17.96
C CYS A 24 -43.58 -5.03 -16.54
N GLN A 25 -44.05 -3.80 -16.52
CA GLN A 25 -44.21 -2.82 -15.45
C GLN A 25 -45.05 -3.31 -14.25
N ASP A 26 -44.79 -2.77 -13.05
CA ASP A 26 -45.84 -2.10 -12.25
C ASP A 26 -45.26 -1.25 -11.10
N SER A 27 -46.08 -0.33 -10.60
CA SER A 27 -45.80 0.92 -9.88
C SER A 27 -45.58 0.80 -8.36
N ALA A 28 -44.68 1.66 -7.82
CA ALA A 28 -44.65 2.46 -6.56
C ALA A 28 -45.15 1.86 -5.20
N PRO A 29 -44.59 2.26 -4.02
CA PRO A 29 -44.69 3.64 -3.49
C PRO A 29 -43.40 4.23 -2.85
N PRO A 30 -43.35 5.55 -2.61
CA PRO A 30 -42.18 6.26 -2.07
C PRO A 30 -42.05 6.11 -0.54
N VAL A 31 -40.83 5.90 -0.05
CA VAL A 31 -40.51 5.97 1.38
C VAL A 31 -40.15 7.40 1.75
N ALA A 32 -40.82 7.92 2.76
CA ALA A 32 -40.77 9.29 3.25
C ALA A 32 -39.44 9.67 3.92
N LYS A 33 -39.11 10.97 3.85
CA LYS A 33 -38.12 11.67 4.68
C LYS A 33 -38.54 11.63 6.16
N SER A 34 -37.62 11.26 7.05
CA SER A 34 -37.73 11.61 8.47
C SER A 34 -36.93 12.86 8.79
N THR A 35 -37.68 13.81 9.34
CA THR A 35 -37.36 15.15 9.78
C THR A 35 -36.42 15.17 10.98
N ALA A 36 -35.50 16.13 10.99
CA ALA A 36 -34.71 16.52 12.14
C ALA A 36 -35.60 17.11 13.25
N SER A 37 -35.42 16.65 14.49
CA SER A 37 -35.98 17.31 15.67
C SER A 37 -34.86 18.02 16.42
N SER A 38 -34.88 19.34 16.31
CA SER A 38 -34.25 20.27 17.24
C SER A 38 -35.09 20.32 18.52
N THR A 39 -34.49 20.12 19.69
CA THR A 39 -35.07 20.61 20.95
C THR A 39 -33.96 21.18 21.82
N SER A 40 -34.03 22.50 21.97
CA SER A 40 -33.36 23.32 22.97
C SER A 40 -33.96 23.10 24.36
N SER A 41 -33.11 23.05 25.39
CA SER A 41 -33.46 23.49 26.75
C SER A 41 -32.22 24.10 27.42
N THR A 42 -32.39 25.34 27.84
CA THR A 42 -31.48 26.16 28.65
C THR A 42 -31.80 25.98 30.14
N ASP A 43 -30.80 26.33 30.96
CA ASP A 43 -30.86 26.91 32.33
C ASP A 43 -30.43 26.10 33.56
N GLY A 44 -29.54 26.78 34.32
CA GLY A 44 -29.33 26.73 35.77
C GLY A 44 -28.26 25.73 36.24
N GLY A 45 -27.19 26.08 36.95
CA GLY A 45 -26.80 27.31 37.64
C GLY A 45 -25.87 26.95 38.80
N SER A 46 -24.85 27.79 39.01
CA SER A 46 -24.04 28.00 40.23
C SER A 46 -23.26 26.86 40.89
N SER A 47 -21.94 27.05 40.97
CA SER A 47 -21.20 26.98 42.25
C SER A 47 -19.96 27.89 42.24
N SER A 48 -19.90 28.72 43.29
CA SER A 48 -18.84 29.64 43.78
C SER A 48 -17.42 29.07 43.69
N ALA A 49 -16.37 29.80 43.29
CA ALA A 49 -15.71 31.01 43.82
C ALA A 49 -14.37 30.67 44.52
N SER A 50 -13.34 31.43 44.12
CA SER A 50 -12.15 31.87 44.90
C SER A 50 -11.11 30.84 45.33
N SER A 51 -9.80 31.11 45.44
CA SER A 51 -8.96 32.27 45.09
C SER A 51 -7.52 31.97 45.58
N SER A 52 -6.53 32.29 44.74
CA SER A 52 -5.22 32.89 45.08
C SER A 52 -4.12 32.15 45.88
N THR A 53 -2.91 32.21 45.31
CA THR A 53 -1.57 32.53 45.92
C THR A 53 -0.98 31.62 47.01
N SER A 54 0.32 31.33 47.11
CA SER A 54 1.56 31.89 46.57
C SER A 54 2.70 30.85 46.57
N SER A 55 3.68 31.09 45.69
CA SER A 55 5.15 30.96 45.82
C SER A 55 5.76 30.17 46.98
N ASP A 56 6.73 29.31 46.66
CA ASP A 56 8.11 29.46 47.13
C ASP A 56 9.11 28.60 46.32
N THR A 57 10.29 29.16 46.06
CA THR A 57 11.51 28.50 45.57
C THR A 57 12.62 28.80 46.58
N PRO A 58 13.54 27.86 46.88
CA PRO A 58 14.93 28.08 46.46
C PRO A 58 15.66 26.82 45.95
N SER A 59 16.75 27.11 45.24
CA SER A 59 17.74 26.27 44.54
C SER A 59 18.84 25.74 45.50
N PRO A 60 20.04 25.29 45.04
CA PRO A 60 20.42 24.06 44.34
C PRO A 60 21.38 23.18 45.18
N THR A 61 21.67 21.94 44.73
CA THR A 61 22.83 21.17 45.24
C THR A 61 23.69 20.69 44.07
N GLU A 62 24.94 21.14 44.05
CA GLU A 62 26.02 20.62 43.21
C GLU A 62 26.47 19.22 43.66
N SER A 63 26.87 18.38 42.70
CA SER A 63 28.06 17.53 42.84
C SER A 63 28.50 16.99 41.48
N SER A 64 29.74 17.33 41.11
CA SER A 64 30.52 16.79 40.00
C SER A 64 30.97 15.35 40.25
N SER A 65 31.14 14.56 39.19
CA SER A 65 32.43 13.94 38.81
C SER A 65 32.29 12.88 37.71
N SER A 66 33.22 12.97 36.75
CA SER A 66 33.46 12.06 35.62
C SER A 66 33.90 10.66 36.05
N SER A 67 33.54 9.63 35.27
CA SER A 67 34.45 8.94 34.34
C SER A 67 33.85 7.66 33.75
N SER A 68 34.12 7.51 32.45
CA SER A 68 34.12 6.37 31.54
C SER A 68 34.05 4.96 32.12
N GLU A 69 33.29 4.06 31.48
CA GLU A 69 33.84 3.10 30.53
C GLU A 69 32.76 2.20 29.88
N SER A 70 33.00 1.89 28.61
CA SER A 70 32.61 0.66 27.92
C SER A 70 31.12 0.34 27.81
N SER A 71 30.53 0.75 26.69
CA SER A 71 29.37 0.06 26.12
C SER A 71 29.72 -0.40 24.72
N THR A 72 29.90 -1.71 24.62
CA THR A 72 29.89 -2.53 23.42
C THR A 72 28.89 -1.99 22.40
N SER A 73 29.38 -1.75 21.19
CA SER A 73 28.57 -1.42 20.02
C SER A 73 27.72 -2.64 19.64
N SER A 74 26.59 -2.82 20.31
CA SER A 74 25.52 -3.65 19.82
C SER A 74 24.87 -2.90 18.67
N SER A 75 25.23 -3.30 17.44
CA SER A 75 24.58 -2.86 16.21
C SER A 75 23.14 -3.36 16.20
N SER A 76 22.26 -2.69 16.94
CA SER A 76 20.82 -2.81 16.74
C SER A 76 20.48 -2.02 15.48
N SER A 77 20.46 -2.73 14.34
CA SER A 77 19.87 -2.25 13.10
C SER A 77 18.35 -2.15 13.25
N THR A 78 17.87 -1.21 14.06
CA THR A 78 16.54 -0.66 13.89
C THR A 78 16.58 0.18 12.63
N GLY A 79 15.86 -0.26 11.59
CA GLY A 79 15.74 0.42 10.31
C GLY A 79 15.56 1.92 10.55
N GLY A 80 16.51 2.70 10.04
CA GLY A 80 16.51 4.15 10.22
C GLY A 80 15.21 4.70 9.65
N ALA A 81 14.44 5.39 10.48
CA ALA A 81 13.40 6.27 10.01
C ALA A 81 14.08 7.37 9.18
N VAL A 82 14.15 7.18 7.86
CA VAL A 82 14.55 8.25 6.96
C VAL A 82 13.33 9.15 6.83
N THR A 83 13.20 10.12 7.72
CA THR A 83 12.25 11.21 7.52
C THR A 83 12.72 12.00 6.30
N GLN A 84 12.09 11.78 5.15
CA GLN A 84 12.34 12.62 3.97
C GLN A 84 11.80 14.02 4.27
N SER A 85 12.67 15.02 4.23
CA SER A 85 12.24 16.41 4.38
C SER A 85 11.26 16.76 3.25
N SER A 86 10.10 17.32 3.59
CA SER A 86 9.11 17.78 2.62
C SER A 86 9.74 18.78 1.64
N GLN A 87 9.74 18.45 0.36
CA GLN A 87 10.16 19.33 -0.74
C GLN A 87 8.98 19.49 -1.68
N ALA A 88 8.65 20.75 -2.00
CA ALA A 88 7.56 21.04 -2.92
C ALA A 88 7.80 20.36 -4.28
N GLY A 89 6.75 19.72 -4.81
CA GLY A 89 6.79 19.06 -6.11
C GLY A 89 7.69 17.82 -6.18
N ALA A 90 8.04 17.21 -5.05
CA ALA A 90 8.75 15.94 -4.98
C ALA A 90 7.92 14.90 -4.23
N CYS A 91 8.25 13.61 -4.42
CA CYS A 91 7.61 12.58 -3.61
C CYS A 91 7.93 12.75 -2.13
N ASN A 92 6.92 12.51 -1.29
CA ASN A 92 7.01 12.61 0.15
C ASN A 92 6.33 11.39 0.77
N ASN A 93 7.09 10.60 1.52
CA ASN A 93 6.58 9.47 2.28
C ASN A 93 7.05 9.58 3.73
N THR A 94 6.09 9.58 4.65
CA THR A 94 6.32 9.62 6.10
C THR A 94 6.14 8.25 6.76
N SER A 95 5.75 7.23 5.99
CA SER A 95 5.63 5.86 6.47
C SER A 95 7.00 5.27 6.81
N SER A 96 7.06 4.40 7.82
CA SER A 96 8.22 3.57 8.08
C SER A 96 8.34 2.38 7.12
N TYR A 97 7.31 2.07 6.33
CA TYR A 97 7.27 0.96 5.37
C TYR A 97 7.54 1.45 3.95
N PHE A 98 8.80 1.83 3.69
CA PHE A 98 9.30 2.18 2.38
C PHE A 98 10.48 1.29 1.99
N ILE A 99 10.69 1.12 0.69
CA ILE A 99 11.81 0.38 0.10
C ILE A 99 12.61 1.38 -0.73
N VAL A 100 13.93 1.26 -0.72
CA VAL A 100 14.82 2.11 -1.52
C VAL A 100 15.38 1.34 -2.71
N LYS A 101 15.74 2.05 -3.77
CA LYS A 101 16.44 1.45 -4.91
C LYS A 101 17.91 1.23 -4.52
N GLY A 102 18.32 -0.03 -4.44
CA GLY A 102 19.71 -0.41 -4.17
C GLY A 102 20.56 -0.41 -5.44
N GLY A 103 21.88 -0.46 -5.28
CA GLY A 103 22.81 -0.55 -6.42
C GLY A 103 22.65 -1.84 -7.24
N ASN A 104 22.12 -2.90 -6.63
CA ASN A 104 21.91 -4.20 -7.24
C ASN A 104 20.44 -4.48 -7.64
N THR A 105 19.56 -3.49 -7.54
CA THR A 105 18.14 -3.66 -7.91
C THR A 105 18.04 -4.02 -9.40
N LYS A 106 17.43 -5.16 -9.70
CA LYS A 106 17.17 -5.59 -11.09
C LYS A 106 15.96 -4.84 -11.62
N VAL A 107 16.16 -3.94 -12.58
CA VAL A 107 15.10 -3.10 -13.14
C VAL A 107 14.68 -3.61 -14.51
N ALA A 108 13.40 -3.99 -14.66
CA ALA A 108 12.78 -4.32 -15.93
C ALA A 108 11.94 -3.15 -16.47
N LYS A 109 11.46 -3.28 -17.71
CA LYS A 109 10.46 -2.35 -18.25
C LYS A 109 9.10 -2.62 -17.64
N TYR A 110 8.28 -1.58 -17.44
CA TYR A 110 6.87 -1.77 -17.11
C TYR A 110 6.19 -2.71 -18.12
N GLY A 111 5.35 -3.61 -17.61
CA GLY A 111 4.68 -4.68 -18.38
C GLY A 111 5.52 -5.95 -18.55
N ALA A 112 6.81 -5.95 -18.23
CA ALA A 112 7.63 -7.16 -18.26
C ALA A 112 7.45 -8.00 -16.99
N THR A 113 7.33 -9.31 -17.17
CA THR A 113 7.34 -10.28 -16.06
C THR A 113 8.76 -10.54 -15.58
N GLN A 114 8.96 -10.51 -14.27
CA GLN A 114 10.19 -10.93 -13.61
C GLN A 114 9.93 -12.11 -12.69
N SER A 115 10.82 -13.10 -12.72
CA SER A 115 10.82 -14.16 -11.71
C SER A 115 11.55 -13.65 -10.47
N VAL A 116 10.84 -13.56 -9.35
CA VAL A 116 11.30 -12.99 -8.08
C VAL A 116 11.22 -14.02 -6.97
N GLN A 117 12.12 -13.91 -5.99
CA GLN A 117 12.14 -14.79 -4.83
C GLN A 117 11.60 -14.04 -3.62
N GLY A 118 10.51 -14.54 -3.04
CA GLY A 118 9.94 -14.04 -1.80
C GLY A 118 10.67 -14.63 -0.60
N ASP A 119 11.26 -13.76 0.22
CA ASP A 119 11.95 -14.18 1.45
C ASP A 119 10.97 -14.74 2.48
N THR A 120 9.79 -14.13 2.57
CA THR A 120 8.72 -14.66 3.42
C THR A 120 8.04 -15.86 2.74
N GLY A 121 8.11 -17.03 3.38
CA GLY A 121 7.47 -18.25 2.93
C GLY A 121 8.23 -19.01 1.82
N ASN A 122 9.41 -18.50 1.42
CA ASN A 122 10.34 -19.12 0.47
C ASN A 122 9.69 -19.54 -0.86
N ALA A 123 8.92 -18.63 -1.45
CA ALA A 123 8.23 -18.86 -2.71
C ALA A 123 8.93 -18.16 -3.88
N THR A 124 8.91 -18.77 -5.06
CA THR A 124 9.24 -18.08 -6.32
C THR A 124 7.96 -17.62 -6.98
N LEU A 125 7.97 -16.39 -7.49
CA LEU A 125 6.83 -15.74 -8.14
C LEU A 125 7.22 -15.22 -9.50
N ASP A 126 6.30 -15.32 -10.46
CA ASP A 126 6.32 -14.46 -11.63
C ASP A 126 5.52 -13.19 -11.32
N LEU A 127 6.18 -12.04 -11.29
CA LEU A 127 5.62 -10.74 -10.93
C LEU A 127 5.64 -9.80 -12.15
N THR A 128 4.50 -9.22 -12.47
CA THR A 128 4.33 -8.24 -13.56
C THR A 128 3.70 -6.98 -13.01
N VAL A 129 4.26 -5.82 -13.36
CA VAL A 129 3.77 -4.50 -12.94
C VAL A 129 3.48 -3.67 -14.18
N SER A 130 2.27 -3.13 -14.30
CA SER A 130 1.88 -2.27 -15.42
C SER A 130 2.64 -0.95 -15.42
N LYS A 131 2.50 -0.17 -16.49
CA LYS A 131 2.81 1.26 -16.42
C LYS A 131 1.79 1.95 -15.50
N GLY A 132 2.26 2.94 -14.73
CA GLY A 132 1.40 3.73 -13.87
C GLY A 132 0.45 4.63 -14.66
N GLU A 133 -0.83 4.63 -14.30
CA GLU A 133 -1.85 5.52 -14.85
C GLU A 133 -2.15 6.65 -13.87
N ALA A 134 -1.95 7.89 -14.31
CA ALA A 134 -2.24 9.07 -13.50
C ALA A 134 -3.75 9.33 -13.47
N LYS A 135 -4.30 9.53 -12.28
CA LYS A 135 -5.72 9.80 -12.05
C LYS A 135 -5.86 10.95 -11.06
N ASP A 136 -6.82 11.83 -11.33
CA ASP A 136 -7.15 12.90 -10.40
C ASP A 136 -7.81 12.32 -9.14
N GLY A 137 -7.22 12.61 -7.98
CA GLY A 137 -7.76 12.25 -6.66
C GLY A 137 -8.57 13.38 -6.02
N GLY A 138 -8.63 14.54 -6.66
CA GLY A 138 -9.20 15.76 -6.08
C GLY A 138 -8.26 16.39 -5.06
N SER A 139 -8.83 17.08 -4.08
CA SER A 139 -8.11 17.81 -3.03
C SER A 139 -8.34 17.25 -1.62
N ASP A 140 -8.92 16.07 -1.53
CA ASP A 140 -9.16 15.36 -0.27
C ASP A 140 -8.00 14.42 0.04
N TYR A 141 -7.69 14.26 1.33
CA TYR A 141 -6.66 13.32 1.79
C TYR A 141 -6.84 11.92 1.17
N PRO A 142 -5.77 11.27 0.64
CA PRO A 142 -4.36 11.63 0.77
C PRO A 142 -3.82 12.57 -0.33
N TYR A 143 -4.71 13.15 -1.13
CA TYR A 143 -4.37 14.07 -2.21
C TYR A 143 -4.55 15.53 -1.78
N ASP A 144 -4.04 16.45 -2.60
CA ASP A 144 -4.16 17.89 -2.45
C ASP A 144 -4.13 18.56 -3.85
N ALA A 145 -4.06 19.89 -3.88
CA ALA A 145 -4.03 20.64 -5.13
C ALA A 145 -2.86 20.24 -6.05
N ASP A 146 -1.72 19.80 -5.48
CA ASP A 146 -0.46 19.57 -6.19
C ASP A 146 -0.16 18.08 -6.42
N THR A 147 -0.97 17.18 -5.87
CA THR A 147 -0.76 15.73 -5.94
C THR A 147 -1.91 14.99 -6.61
N GLN A 148 -1.62 13.82 -7.13
CA GLN A 148 -2.60 12.95 -7.78
C GLN A 148 -2.26 11.48 -7.53
N ALA A 149 -3.17 10.58 -7.92
CA ALA A 149 -2.94 9.15 -7.85
C ALA A 149 -2.13 8.68 -9.06
N LEU A 150 -1.15 7.82 -8.84
CA LEU A 150 -0.53 6.98 -9.85
C LEU A 150 -0.86 5.52 -9.55
N VAL A 151 -1.67 4.92 -10.42
CA VAL A 151 -2.26 3.60 -10.23
C VAL A 151 -1.51 2.57 -11.06
N PHE A 152 -1.06 1.48 -10.42
CA PHE A 152 -0.39 0.36 -11.06
C PHE A 152 -1.24 -0.90 -10.91
N ASP A 153 -1.37 -1.67 -11.98
CA ASP A 153 -1.84 -3.05 -11.93
C ASP A 153 -0.66 -3.97 -11.66
N VAL A 154 -0.81 -4.83 -10.66
CA VAL A 154 0.21 -5.79 -10.25
C VAL A 154 -0.38 -7.18 -10.32
N LYS A 155 0.35 -8.08 -10.97
CA LYS A 155 -0.02 -9.49 -11.13
C LYS A 155 1.10 -10.38 -10.62
N PHE A 156 0.75 -11.39 -9.85
CA PHE A 156 1.70 -12.38 -9.36
C PHE A 156 1.12 -13.78 -9.48
N LYS A 157 1.99 -14.71 -9.85
CA LYS A 157 1.71 -16.14 -9.84
C LYS A 157 2.84 -16.86 -9.14
N ARG A 158 2.52 -17.69 -8.15
CA ARG A 158 3.51 -18.57 -7.54
C ARG A 158 3.91 -19.65 -8.54
N THR A 159 5.21 -19.87 -8.68
CA THR A 159 5.79 -20.85 -9.61
C THR A 159 6.61 -21.91 -8.90
N SER A 160 6.98 -21.71 -7.64
CA SER A 160 7.57 -22.76 -6.80
C SER A 160 6.53 -23.84 -6.48
N SER A 161 6.99 -25.09 -6.37
CA SER A 161 6.15 -26.22 -5.94
C SER A 161 5.85 -26.19 -4.44
N ASP A 162 6.76 -25.65 -3.65
CA ASP A 162 6.74 -25.53 -2.20
C ASP A 162 6.69 -24.06 -1.74
N GLY A 163 6.48 -23.89 -0.44
CA GLY A 163 6.34 -22.58 0.19
C GLY A 163 4.98 -21.92 -0.01
N PHE A 164 4.87 -20.69 0.46
CA PHE A 164 3.72 -19.81 0.27
C PHE A 164 4.20 -18.38 0.07
N TYR A 165 3.35 -17.53 -0.50
CA TYR A 165 3.61 -16.11 -0.58
C TYR A 165 2.54 -15.32 0.14
N VAL A 166 2.91 -14.21 0.77
CA VAL A 166 1.94 -13.27 1.34
C VAL A 166 1.89 -12.05 0.43
N ALA A 167 0.84 -11.95 -0.37
CA ALA A 167 0.56 -10.71 -1.07
C ALA A 167 0.32 -9.61 -0.03
N THR A 168 0.95 -8.45 -0.20
CA THR A 168 0.75 -7.33 0.70
C THR A 168 1.15 -6.03 0.01
N PRO A 169 0.41 -4.93 0.21
CA PRO A 169 0.80 -3.63 -0.31
C PRO A 169 2.17 -3.18 0.23
N LEU A 170 2.62 -3.67 1.39
CA LEU A 170 3.89 -3.31 2.02
C LEU A 170 5.13 -3.78 1.23
N ALA A 171 4.96 -4.78 0.36
CA ALA A 171 6.04 -5.30 -0.48
C ALA A 171 6.48 -4.32 -1.58
N PHE A 172 5.74 -3.23 -1.78
CA PHE A 172 5.93 -2.30 -2.88
C PHE A 172 6.45 -0.94 -2.42
N SER A 173 7.10 -0.21 -3.29
CA SER A 173 7.36 1.23 -3.14
C SER A 173 7.46 1.88 -4.50
N LEU A 174 7.36 3.21 -4.54
CA LEU A 174 7.59 3.97 -5.75
C LEU A 174 8.60 5.06 -5.39
N VAL A 175 9.67 5.14 -6.17
CA VAL A 175 10.65 6.22 -6.04
C VAL A 175 10.61 7.11 -7.27
N ASP A 176 10.71 8.42 -7.06
CA ASP A 176 10.86 9.39 -8.15
C ASP A 176 12.28 9.40 -8.74
N GLU A 177 12.53 10.28 -9.71
CA GLU A 177 13.83 10.38 -10.40
C GLU A 177 15.00 10.74 -9.46
N SER A 178 14.70 11.35 -8.30
CA SER A 178 15.67 11.71 -7.28
C SER A 178 15.85 10.62 -6.20
N GLY A 179 15.15 9.49 -6.34
CA GLY A 179 15.17 8.40 -5.37
C GLY A 179 14.28 8.65 -4.15
N ARG A 180 13.41 9.67 -4.18
CA ARG A 180 12.50 9.95 -3.05
C ARG A 180 11.28 9.06 -3.11
N ASN A 181 10.83 8.59 -1.95
CA ASN A 181 9.73 7.65 -1.86
C ASN A 181 8.39 8.39 -1.93
N CYS A 182 7.48 7.90 -2.76
CA CYS A 182 6.12 8.40 -2.86
C CYS A 182 5.26 7.73 -1.80
N ALA A 183 4.35 8.48 -1.17
CA ALA A 183 3.41 7.91 -0.21
C ALA A 183 2.49 6.92 -0.94
N ARG A 184 2.28 5.76 -0.34
CA ARG A 184 1.28 4.78 -0.81
C ARG A 184 -0.08 5.18 -0.26
N ALA A 185 -1.08 5.30 -1.12
CA ALA A 185 -2.44 5.54 -0.68
C ALA A 185 -3.03 4.24 -0.07
N SER A 186 -3.68 4.36 1.09
CA SER A 186 -4.35 3.23 1.74
C SER A 186 -5.74 2.98 1.16
N SER A 187 -6.26 1.76 1.29
CA SER A 187 -7.63 1.42 0.86
C SER A 187 -8.72 2.22 1.58
N GLY A 188 -8.48 2.67 2.81
CA GLY A 188 -9.44 3.46 3.59
C GLY A 188 -9.41 4.97 3.31
N SER A 189 -8.33 5.48 2.70
CA SER A 189 -8.17 6.92 2.41
C SER A 189 -8.25 7.24 0.93
N ASN A 190 -7.95 6.28 0.06
CA ASN A 190 -7.98 6.46 -1.37
C ASN A 190 -9.42 6.49 -1.90
N ASN A 191 -9.77 7.52 -2.68
CA ASN A 191 -11.05 7.65 -3.39
C ASN A 191 -10.97 7.25 -4.88
N VAL A 192 -9.77 7.01 -5.42
CA VAL A 192 -9.58 6.73 -6.86
C VAL A 192 -9.79 5.25 -7.21
N VAL A 193 -9.46 4.34 -6.30
CA VAL A 193 -9.57 2.89 -6.48
C VAL A 193 -10.29 2.31 -5.27
N LEU A 194 -11.35 1.53 -5.52
CA LEU A 194 -12.09 0.86 -4.46
C LEU A 194 -11.18 -0.15 -3.75
N GLY A 195 -11.30 -0.27 -2.42
CA GLY A 195 -10.46 -1.18 -1.63
C GLY A 195 -10.46 -2.62 -2.13
N LYS A 196 -11.61 -3.12 -2.62
CA LYS A 196 -11.73 -4.48 -3.20
C LYS A 196 -10.88 -4.72 -4.46
N ASP A 197 -10.46 -3.66 -5.14
CA ASP A 197 -9.66 -3.72 -6.36
C ASP A 197 -8.18 -3.47 -6.06
N MET A 198 -7.84 -3.11 -4.82
CA MET A 198 -6.46 -2.95 -4.36
C MET A 198 -5.88 -4.29 -3.90
N ILE A 199 -4.55 -4.41 -3.90
CA ILE A 199 -3.90 -5.53 -3.24
C ILE A 199 -4.21 -5.49 -1.75
N ASP A 200 -4.82 -6.57 -1.26
CA ASP A 200 -5.00 -6.83 0.16
C ASP A 200 -3.97 -7.85 0.67
N VAL A 201 -3.94 -8.05 1.99
CA VAL A 201 -3.08 -9.06 2.61
C VAL A 201 -3.70 -10.45 2.43
N GLU A 202 -3.07 -11.29 1.62
CA GLU A 202 -3.56 -12.65 1.33
C GLU A 202 -2.42 -13.66 1.25
N SER A 203 -2.63 -14.88 1.77
CA SER A 203 -1.69 -15.99 1.64
C SER A 203 -2.00 -16.83 0.41
N ILE A 204 -1.04 -16.87 -0.52
CA ILE A 204 -1.11 -17.62 -1.76
C ILE A 204 -0.36 -18.93 -1.60
N ASN A 205 -1.10 -20.02 -1.72
CA ASN A 205 -0.59 -21.37 -1.51
C ASN A 205 -0.67 -22.24 -2.77
N ASP A 206 -1.40 -21.83 -3.80
CA ASP A 206 -1.45 -22.56 -5.07
C ASP A 206 -0.45 -21.99 -6.09
N ASP A 207 -0.08 -22.80 -7.07
CA ASP A 207 0.90 -22.52 -8.12
C ASP A 207 0.25 -22.42 -9.52
N LYS A 208 -1.08 -22.40 -9.58
CA LYS A 208 -1.85 -22.44 -10.84
C LYS A 208 -2.52 -21.12 -11.15
N THR A 209 -2.96 -20.41 -10.13
CA THR A 209 -3.76 -19.19 -10.22
C THR A 209 -2.85 -17.97 -10.34
N GLU A 210 -3.17 -17.09 -11.27
CA GLU A 210 -2.62 -15.74 -11.30
C GLU A 210 -3.52 -14.87 -10.43
N TYR A 211 -2.90 -14.19 -9.46
CA TYR A 211 -3.53 -13.23 -8.58
C TYR A 211 -3.11 -11.82 -9.00
N GLY A 212 -3.86 -10.82 -8.55
CA GLY A 212 -3.48 -9.44 -8.80
C GLY A 212 -4.42 -8.43 -8.16
N GLY A 213 -3.99 -7.18 -8.22
CA GLY A 213 -4.71 -6.04 -7.70
C GLY A 213 -3.99 -4.75 -8.02
N LYS A 214 -4.57 -3.63 -7.60
CA LYS A 214 -4.01 -2.30 -7.82
C LYS A 214 -3.19 -1.83 -6.65
N VAL A 215 -2.10 -1.11 -6.94
CA VAL A 215 -1.32 -0.34 -5.97
C VAL A 215 -1.38 1.12 -6.37
N VAL A 216 -1.62 2.00 -5.41
CA VAL A 216 -1.80 3.43 -5.64
C VAL A 216 -0.78 4.23 -4.86
N PHE A 217 -0.08 5.13 -5.56
CA PHE A 217 0.85 6.08 -4.94
C PHE A 217 0.37 7.51 -5.15
N VAL A 218 0.59 8.35 -4.14
CA VAL A 218 0.40 9.79 -4.20
C VAL A 218 1.66 10.41 -4.79
N VAL A 219 1.52 11.07 -5.94
CA VAL A 219 2.64 11.66 -6.69
C VAL A 219 2.36 13.12 -7.02
N PRO A 220 3.41 13.96 -7.16
CA PRO A 220 3.22 15.33 -7.64
C PRO A 220 2.66 15.36 -9.06
N LYS A 221 1.76 16.32 -9.34
CA LYS A 221 1.19 16.54 -10.68
C LYS A 221 2.24 16.94 -11.71
N ASN A 222 1.93 16.66 -12.98
CA ASN A 222 2.70 17.10 -14.15
C ASN A 222 4.18 16.68 -14.17
N LYS A 223 4.49 15.50 -13.60
CA LYS A 223 5.83 14.90 -13.65
C LYS A 223 5.95 13.88 -14.77
N ASP A 224 7.19 13.61 -15.14
CA ASP A 224 7.52 12.52 -16.06
C ASP A 224 7.63 11.20 -15.29
N TYR A 225 6.52 10.47 -15.21
CA TYR A 225 6.45 9.19 -14.50
C TYR A 225 7.24 8.06 -15.15
N SER A 226 7.74 8.23 -16.39
CA SER A 226 8.64 7.24 -17.00
C SER A 226 9.97 7.12 -16.24
N LYS A 227 10.34 8.17 -15.51
CA LYS A 227 11.55 8.21 -14.66
C LYS A 227 11.34 7.61 -13.28
N TYR A 228 10.11 7.30 -12.90
CA TYR A 228 9.79 6.74 -11.60
C TYR A 228 10.04 5.24 -11.64
N THR A 229 10.62 4.70 -10.57
CA THR A 229 10.88 3.27 -10.42
C THR A 229 9.92 2.67 -9.40
N PHE A 230 9.07 1.74 -9.83
CA PHE A 230 8.30 0.89 -8.93
C PHE A 230 9.22 -0.20 -8.39
N LEU A 231 9.23 -0.42 -7.09
CA LEU A 231 10.15 -1.30 -6.37
C LEU A 231 9.40 -2.42 -5.67
N TRP A 232 10.05 -3.58 -5.56
CA TRP A 232 9.55 -4.71 -4.80
C TRP A 232 10.61 -5.34 -3.91
N ASN A 233 10.19 -5.75 -2.71
CA ASN A 233 10.98 -6.58 -1.81
C ASN A 233 10.10 -7.64 -1.11
N GLY A 234 10.65 -8.85 -0.91
CA GLY A 234 9.95 -10.02 -0.36
C GLY A 234 9.99 -10.17 1.17
N ASP A 235 10.74 -9.31 1.87
CA ASP A 235 10.88 -9.34 3.34
C ASP A 235 9.95 -8.36 4.08
N TYR A 236 9.29 -7.46 3.33
CA TYR A 236 8.37 -6.41 3.81
C TYR A 236 8.97 -5.41 4.81
N LYS A 237 10.29 -5.39 4.97
CA LYS A 237 10.96 -4.54 5.94
C LYS A 237 11.18 -3.15 5.37
N GLY A 238 10.74 -2.14 6.12
CA GLY A 238 11.03 -0.75 5.82
C GLY A 238 12.52 -0.42 5.85
N GLY A 239 12.96 0.49 4.98
CA GLY A 239 14.34 0.94 4.87
C GLY A 239 15.29 -0.05 4.19
N THR A 240 14.76 -1.11 3.57
CA THR A 240 15.57 -2.11 2.85
C THR A 240 15.73 -1.78 1.37
N GLU A 241 16.78 -2.32 0.76
CA GLU A 241 16.99 -2.22 -0.68
C GLU A 241 16.10 -3.19 -1.44
N ALA A 242 15.51 -2.73 -2.54
CA ALA A 242 14.72 -3.56 -3.43
C ALA A 242 15.60 -4.56 -4.17
N GLY A 243 15.19 -5.82 -4.21
CA GLY A 243 15.77 -6.80 -5.12
C GLY A 243 15.38 -6.54 -6.58
N TYR A 244 14.17 -6.03 -6.80
CA TYR A 244 13.55 -5.93 -8.11
C TYR A 244 12.80 -4.60 -8.29
N GLY A 245 12.72 -4.12 -9.53
CA GLY A 245 11.92 -2.95 -9.88
C GLY A 245 11.51 -2.88 -11.34
N TRP A 246 10.64 -1.92 -11.64
CA TRP A 246 10.12 -1.63 -12.98
C TRP A 246 10.19 -0.13 -13.25
N GLN A 247 10.59 0.25 -14.47
CA GLN A 247 10.73 1.64 -14.93
C GLN A 247 10.55 1.72 -16.45
N GLY A 248 10.15 2.88 -17.00
CA GLY A 248 10.14 3.15 -18.45
C GLY A 248 8.77 3.38 -19.07
#